data_AF-A0A1M3I5E6-F1
#
_entry.id   AF-A0A1M3I5E6-F1
#
_cell.length_a   1.000
_cell.length_b   1.000
_cell.length_c   1.000
_cell.angle_alpha   90.00
_cell.angle_beta   90.00
_cell.angle_gamma   90.00
#
_symmetry.space_group_name_H-M   'P 1'
#
loop_
_entity.id
_entity.type
_entity.pdbx_description
1 polymer ?
#
loop_
_entity_poly.entity_id
_entity_poly.type
_entity_poly.pdbx_seq_one_letter_code
_entity_poly.pdbx_strand_id
1 'polypeptide(L)'
;MAPTSVLAKLTAGDAVQLVIDSKNQTLLVKNQDGEVLGQVEPRMAIRLIRFLEAGNRYTAAVTSVGERELRLIIRETYQHPSQRGRLSFPPKASAAGYRAYTRDSVLRYGLEDDEEGLDSEGEDEEEGDTGEEEADISEDFAEDNDQDDI
;
A
#
# COMPACT_ATOMS: atom_id res chain seq x y z
N MET A 1 -14.30 13.59 1.53
CA MET A 1 -15.30 13.18 0.52
C MET A 1 -16.10 14.41 0.13
N ALA A 2 -16.60 14.47 -1.11
CA ALA A 2 -17.47 15.55 -1.56
C ALA A 2 -18.78 15.63 -0.79
N PRO A 3 -19.43 16.81 -0.76
CA PRO A 3 -20.79 16.94 -0.23
C PRO A 3 -21.79 16.11 -1.05
N THR A 4 -22.88 15.68 -0.39
CA THR A 4 -23.92 14.83 -0.99
C THR A 4 -24.53 15.44 -2.25
N SER A 5 -24.63 16.77 -2.34
CA SER A 5 -25.15 17.48 -3.53
C SER A 5 -24.32 17.26 -4.79
N VAL A 6 -23.01 17.02 -4.65
CA VAL A 6 -22.10 16.71 -5.76
C VAL A 6 -22.16 15.23 -6.08
N LEU A 7 -22.14 14.36 -5.05
CA LEU A 7 -22.21 12.91 -5.23
C LEU A 7 -23.55 12.45 -5.83
N ALA A 8 -24.66 13.12 -5.52
CA ALA A 8 -25.98 12.80 -6.05
C ALA A 8 -26.12 13.03 -7.56
N LYS A 9 -25.19 13.77 -8.18
CA LYS A 9 -25.15 13.96 -9.63
C LYS A 9 -24.42 12.83 -10.36
N LEU A 10 -23.70 11.98 -9.63
CA LEU A 10 -22.90 10.91 -10.22
C LEU A 10 -23.74 9.66 -10.44
N THR A 11 -23.48 8.99 -11.56
CA THR A 11 -24.09 7.72 -11.93
C THR A 11 -23.02 6.66 -12.19
N ALA A 12 -23.40 5.39 -12.10
CA ALA A 12 -22.50 4.30 -12.46
C ALA A 12 -22.15 4.39 -13.95
N GLY A 13 -20.85 4.31 -14.26
CA GLY A 13 -20.31 4.49 -15.61
C GLY A 13 -19.70 5.87 -15.84
N ASP A 14 -19.96 6.87 -14.98
CA ASP A 14 -19.40 8.21 -15.16
C ASP A 14 -17.88 8.19 -15.11
N ALA A 15 -17.26 8.77 -16.14
CA ALA A 15 -15.82 8.94 -16.20
C ALA A 15 -15.36 9.99 -15.17
N VAL A 16 -14.29 9.66 -14.44
CA VAL A 16 -13.67 10.54 -13.45
C VAL A 16 -12.19 10.70 -13.73
N GLN A 17 -11.64 11.84 -13.33
CA GLN A 17 -10.23 12.15 -13.49
C GLN A 17 -9.46 11.85 -12.21
N LEU A 18 -8.28 11.24 -12.37
CA LEU A 18 -7.30 11.07 -11.30
C LEU A 18 -6.29 12.22 -11.34
N VAL A 19 -6.14 12.94 -10.25
CA VAL A 19 -5.26 14.12 -10.14
C VAL A 19 -4.30 13.94 -8.96
N ILE A 20 -3.00 14.05 -9.24
CA ILE A 20 -1.96 13.94 -8.22
C ILE A 20 -1.93 15.24 -7.40
N ASP A 21 -2.05 15.12 -6.08
CA ASP A 21 -1.69 16.19 -5.15
C ASP A 21 -0.28 15.94 -4.62
N SER A 22 0.71 16.57 -5.26
CA SER A 22 2.13 16.41 -4.94
C SER A 22 2.50 16.85 -3.54
N LYS A 23 1.71 17.72 -2.89
CA LYS A 23 2.01 18.19 -1.52
C LYS A 23 1.76 17.11 -0.48
N ASN A 24 0.68 16.35 -0.67
CA ASN A 24 0.22 15.34 0.29
C ASN A 24 0.47 13.90 -0.18
N GLN A 25 1.06 13.71 -1.36
CA GLN A 25 1.19 12.40 -2.04
C GLN A 25 -0.13 11.62 -2.10
N THR A 26 -1.24 12.33 -2.32
CA THR A 26 -2.56 11.74 -2.48
C THR A 26 -3.00 11.78 -3.94
N LEU A 27 -3.90 10.88 -4.29
CA LEU A 27 -4.49 10.83 -5.63
C LEU A 27 -5.97 11.21 -5.50
N LEU A 28 -6.29 12.43 -5.91
CA LEU A 28 -7.63 13.00 -5.87
C LEU A 28 -8.46 12.48 -7.05
N VAL A 29 -9.76 12.30 -6.81
CA VAL A 29 -10.74 11.95 -7.84
C VAL A 29 -11.60 13.16 -8.12
N LYS A 30 -11.69 13.57 -9.38
CA LYS A 30 -12.52 14.70 -9.82
C LYS A 30 -13.57 14.27 -10.84
N ASN A 31 -14.73 14.92 -10.83
CA ASN A 31 -15.69 14.79 -11.92
C ASN A 31 -15.28 15.64 -13.14
N GLN A 32 -16.10 15.65 -14.17
CA GLN A 32 -15.88 16.41 -15.40
C GLN A 32 -15.94 17.93 -15.17
N ASP A 33 -16.66 18.38 -14.14
CA ASP A 33 -16.74 19.78 -13.72
C ASP A 33 -15.52 20.23 -12.89
N GLY A 34 -14.58 19.33 -12.59
CA GLY A 34 -13.38 19.60 -11.81
C GLY A 34 -13.59 19.61 -10.29
N GLU A 35 -14.79 19.24 -9.82
CA GLU A 35 -15.12 19.10 -8.40
C GLU A 35 -14.45 17.85 -7.82
N VAL A 36 -13.83 17.99 -6.66
CA VAL A 36 -13.16 16.87 -5.97
C VAL A 36 -14.21 15.99 -5.29
N LEU A 37 -14.36 14.77 -5.79
CA LEU A 37 -15.26 13.74 -5.27
C LEU A 37 -14.70 13.09 -4.00
N GLY A 38 -13.39 12.92 -3.96
CA GLY A 38 -12.68 12.28 -2.86
C GLY A 38 -11.23 12.00 -3.21
N GLN A 39 -10.65 11.05 -2.48
CA GLN A 39 -9.27 10.61 -2.67
C GLN A 39 -9.23 9.08 -2.73
N VAL A 40 -8.28 8.56 -3.50
CA VAL A 40 -7.98 7.12 -3.52
C VAL A 40 -7.33 6.73 -2.19
N GLU A 41 -7.60 5.50 -1.74
CA GLU A 41 -7.00 4.90 -0.55
C GLU A 41 -5.48 5.11 -0.49
N PRO A 42 -4.89 5.55 0.65
CA PRO A 42 -3.50 6.01 0.71
C PRO A 42 -2.48 5.02 0.14
N ARG A 43 -2.59 3.74 0.47
CA ARG A 43 -1.67 2.69 -0.01
C ARG A 43 -1.73 2.53 -1.53
N MET A 44 -2.92 2.63 -2.10
CA MET A 44 -3.13 2.53 -3.54
C MET A 44 -2.70 3.81 -4.26
N ALA A 45 -2.98 4.98 -3.66
CA ALA A 45 -2.61 6.28 -4.19
C ALA A 45 -1.09 6.40 -4.38
N ILE A 46 -0.30 6.12 -3.34
CA ILE A 46 1.17 6.19 -3.40
C ILE A 46 1.71 5.28 -4.53
N ARG A 47 1.15 4.08 -4.66
CA ARG A 47 1.54 3.14 -5.72
C ARG A 47 1.21 3.69 -7.11
N LEU A 48 -0.02 4.15 -7.32
CA LEU A 48 -0.47 4.68 -8.61
C LEU A 48 0.27 5.97 -9.00
N ILE A 49 0.61 6.83 -8.04
CA ILE A 49 1.41 8.04 -8.28
C ILE A 49 2.76 7.65 -8.89
N ARG A 50 3.48 6.68 -8.30
CA ARG A 50 4.77 6.22 -8.84
C ARG A 50 4.66 5.72 -10.27
N PHE A 51 3.58 5.02 -10.61
CA PHE A 51 3.39 4.54 -11.98
C PHE A 51 2.99 5.64 -12.95
N LEU A 52 2.13 6.58 -12.52
CA LEU A 52 1.78 7.77 -13.29
C LEU A 52 3.03 8.60 -13.62
N GLU A 53 3.89 8.83 -12.62
CA GLU A 53 5.17 9.52 -12.78
C GLU A 53 6.15 8.74 -13.67
N ALA A 54 6.11 7.42 -13.64
CA ALA A 54 6.88 6.56 -14.54
C ALA A 54 6.33 6.48 -15.97
N GLY A 55 5.23 7.18 -16.28
CA GLY A 55 4.68 7.31 -17.62
C GLY A 55 3.50 6.39 -17.95
N ASN A 56 2.98 5.63 -16.98
CA ASN A 56 1.75 4.85 -17.18
C ASN A 56 0.54 5.79 -17.23
N ARG A 57 -0.51 5.37 -17.95
CA ARG A 57 -1.77 6.13 -18.05
C ARG A 57 -2.92 5.29 -17.57
N TYR A 58 -3.85 5.94 -16.89
CA TYR A 58 -5.01 5.30 -16.28
C TYR A 58 -6.29 6.04 -16.65
N THR A 59 -7.38 5.30 -16.74
CA THR A 59 -8.75 5.81 -16.79
C THR A 59 -9.50 5.30 -15.58
N ALA A 60 -10.41 6.11 -15.05
CA ALA A 60 -11.25 5.73 -13.94
C ALA A 60 -12.73 6.02 -14.22
N ALA A 61 -13.61 5.19 -13.69
CA ALA A 61 -15.04 5.36 -13.80
C ALA A 61 -15.74 4.98 -12.49
N VAL A 62 -16.89 5.60 -12.23
CA VAL A 62 -17.74 5.28 -11.08
C VAL A 62 -18.38 3.92 -11.28
N THR A 63 -18.29 3.03 -10.29
CA THR A 63 -19.01 1.74 -10.30
C THR A 63 -20.26 1.79 -9.45
N SER A 64 -20.21 2.49 -8.31
CA SER A 64 -21.37 2.69 -7.44
C SER A 64 -21.18 3.91 -6.56
N VAL A 65 -22.29 4.58 -6.27
CA VAL A 65 -22.35 5.73 -5.36
C VAL A 65 -23.28 5.35 -4.22
N GLY A 66 -22.75 5.32 -3.00
CA GLY A 66 -23.52 5.17 -1.77
C GLY A 66 -23.51 6.47 -0.96
N GLU A 67 -24.28 6.51 0.13
CA GLU A 67 -24.37 7.70 1.00
C GLU A 67 -23.03 8.07 1.66
N ARG A 68 -22.19 7.06 1.93
CA ARG A 68 -20.92 7.21 2.66
C ARG A 68 -19.72 6.58 1.94
N GLU A 69 -19.95 5.96 0.79
CA GLU A 69 -18.89 5.33 -0.01
C GLU A 69 -19.04 5.67 -1.50
N LEU A 70 -17.92 5.92 -2.15
CA LEU A 70 -17.81 6.04 -3.59
C LEU A 70 -16.89 4.93 -4.08
N ARG A 71 -17.41 4.03 -4.93
CA ARG A 71 -16.60 2.98 -5.53
C ARG A 71 -16.29 3.33 -6.98
N LEU A 72 -15.04 3.11 -7.34
CA LEU A 72 -14.50 3.42 -8.66
C LEU A 72 -13.75 2.19 -9.17
N ILE A 73 -13.75 2.04 -10.48
CA ILE A 73 -12.83 1.14 -11.18
C ILE A 73 -11.75 1.98 -11.84
N ILE A 74 -10.50 1.57 -11.66
CA ILE A 74 -9.34 2.18 -12.31
C ILE A 74 -8.74 1.14 -13.26
N ARG A 75 -8.52 1.54 -14.51
CA ARG A 75 -7.94 0.69 -15.55
C ARG A 75 -6.70 1.35 -16.11
N GLU A 76 -5.63 0.58 -16.25
CA GLU A 76 -4.45 0.99 -17.01
C GLU A 76 -4.78 0.99 -18.51
N THR A 77 -4.53 2.11 -19.18
CA THR A 77 -4.74 2.26 -20.63
C THR A 77 -3.44 2.28 -21.41
N TYR A 78 -2.32 2.52 -20.73
CA TYR A 78 -0.99 2.47 -21.31
C TYR A 78 0.04 2.13 -20.23
N GLN A 79 0.89 1.15 -20.55
CA GLN A 79 2.05 0.78 -19.75
C GLN A 79 3.31 1.32 -20.44
N HIS A 80 4.08 2.14 -19.74
CA HIS A 80 5.35 2.63 -20.26
C HIS A 80 6.34 1.47 -20.40
N PRO A 81 7.21 1.43 -21.43
CA PRO A 81 8.20 0.35 -21.61
C PRO A 81 9.08 0.08 -20.38
N SER A 82 9.41 1.13 -19.60
CA SER A 82 10.19 0.99 -18.35
C SER A 82 9.44 0.30 -17.21
N GLN A 83 8.12 0.12 -17.33
CA GLN A 83 7.27 -0.54 -16.33
C GLN A 83 6.75 -1.91 -16.80
N ARG A 84 7.24 -2.43 -17.93
CA ARG A 84 6.82 -3.75 -18.45
C ARG A 84 7.08 -4.85 -17.42
N GLY A 85 6.13 -5.78 -17.31
CA GLY A 85 6.17 -6.85 -16.31
C GLY A 85 5.77 -6.43 -14.89
N ARG A 86 5.65 -5.12 -14.60
CA ARG A 86 5.23 -4.64 -13.29
C ARG A 86 3.75 -4.31 -13.26
N LEU A 87 2.99 -5.02 -12.42
CA LEU A 87 1.55 -4.81 -12.28
C LEU A 87 1.24 -3.58 -11.42
N SER A 88 0.34 -2.72 -11.93
CA SER A 88 -0.12 -1.52 -11.21
C SER A 88 -0.91 -1.83 -9.95
N PHE A 89 -1.77 -2.85 -10.01
CA PHE A 89 -2.62 -3.27 -8.90
C PHE A 89 -2.08 -4.59 -8.32
N PRO A 90 -1.97 -4.72 -6.99
CA PRO A 90 -1.69 -6.01 -6.37
C PRO A 90 -2.76 -7.02 -6.79
N PRO A 91 -2.40 -8.28 -7.08
CA PRO A 91 -3.40 -9.32 -7.20
C PRO A 91 -4.20 -9.34 -5.89
N LYS A 92 -5.53 -9.36 -5.98
CA LYS A 92 -6.34 -9.63 -4.80
C LYS A 92 -5.83 -10.96 -4.26
N ALA A 93 -5.34 -10.98 -3.02
CA ALA A 93 -5.04 -12.23 -2.36
C ALA A 93 -6.31 -13.06 -2.48
N SER A 94 -6.27 -14.08 -3.34
CA SER A 94 -7.36 -15.02 -3.41
C SER A 94 -7.57 -15.49 -1.99
N ALA A 95 -8.81 -15.52 -1.52
CA ALA A 95 -9.19 -16.29 -0.34
C ALA A 95 -9.00 -17.81 -0.57
N ALA A 96 -7.92 -18.22 -1.23
CA ALA A 96 -7.33 -19.54 -1.20
C ALA A 96 -6.37 -19.59 0.01
N GLY A 97 -6.88 -19.21 1.17
CA GLY A 97 -6.30 -19.61 2.44
C GLY A 97 -6.64 -21.07 2.66
N TYR A 98 -5.95 -21.97 1.97
CA TYR A 98 -5.73 -23.36 2.36
C TYR A 98 -4.50 -23.84 1.60
N ARG A 99 -3.30 -23.42 2.04
CA ARG A 99 -2.11 -24.24 1.80
C ARG A 99 -2.30 -25.47 2.68
N ALA A 100 -2.90 -26.53 2.12
CA ALA A 100 -2.88 -27.83 2.77
C ALA A 100 -1.41 -28.20 2.95
N TYR A 101 -0.97 -28.32 4.20
CA TYR A 101 0.34 -28.86 4.54
C TYR A 101 0.43 -30.30 4.04
N THR A 102 0.77 -30.49 2.76
CA THR A 102 1.29 -31.76 2.30
C THR A 102 2.80 -31.61 2.29
N ARG A 103 3.39 -31.83 3.47
CA ARG A 103 4.78 -32.26 3.54
C ARG A 103 4.78 -33.68 2.99
N ASP A 104 5.14 -33.82 1.73
CA ASP A 104 5.81 -35.02 1.22
C ASP A 104 6.57 -34.59 -0.03
N SER A 105 7.86 -34.28 0.08
CA SER A 105 8.91 -35.20 -0.36
C SER A 105 8.46 -36.14 -1.50
N VAL A 106 9.21 -36.15 -2.60
CA VAL A 106 9.08 -37.05 -3.76
C VAL A 106 8.22 -36.53 -4.93
N LEU A 107 8.73 -35.54 -5.67
CA LEU A 107 8.70 -35.60 -7.14
C LEU A 107 10.08 -35.21 -7.68
N ARG A 108 10.94 -36.23 -7.72
CA ARG A 108 12.30 -36.20 -8.25
C ARG A 108 12.24 -36.41 -9.77
N TYR A 109 12.82 -35.44 -10.49
CA TYR A 109 13.52 -35.53 -11.78
C TYR A 109 12.73 -35.76 -13.07
N GLY A 110 12.92 -34.79 -13.98
CA GLY A 110 12.92 -34.99 -15.41
C GLY A 110 12.02 -34.01 -16.14
N LEU A 111 12.54 -32.82 -16.43
CA LEU A 111 12.49 -32.13 -17.73
C LEU A 111 13.21 -30.77 -17.56
N GLU A 112 14.31 -30.63 -18.30
CA GLU A 112 15.13 -29.42 -18.44
C GLU A 112 14.30 -28.22 -18.98
N ASP A 113 14.82 -27.02 -18.72
CA ASP A 113 14.53 -25.71 -19.34
C ASP A 113 13.57 -24.76 -18.58
N ASP A 114 14.13 -23.96 -17.64
CA ASP A 114 13.99 -22.49 -17.55
C ASP A 114 14.77 -21.94 -16.31
N GLU A 115 15.99 -21.45 -16.56
CA GLU A 115 16.84 -20.64 -15.65
C GLU A 115 16.35 -19.17 -15.71
N GLU A 116 16.15 -18.36 -14.67
CA GLU A 116 16.43 -18.41 -13.23
C GLU A 116 15.39 -17.54 -12.49
N GLY A 117 14.70 -18.12 -11.51
CA GLY A 117 14.08 -17.41 -10.40
C GLY A 117 14.94 -17.60 -9.17
N LEU A 118 15.68 -16.57 -8.75
CA LEU A 118 16.46 -16.58 -7.51
C LEU A 118 15.57 -16.08 -6.36
N ASP A 119 14.87 -17.03 -5.73
CA ASP A 119 14.37 -16.90 -4.36
C ASP A 119 15.37 -17.61 -3.45
N SER A 120 16.09 -16.85 -2.65
CA SER A 120 17.11 -17.37 -1.72
C SER A 120 16.56 -17.26 -0.30
N GLU A 121 15.86 -18.29 0.14
CA GLU A 121 15.62 -18.56 1.57
C GLU A 121 16.81 -19.37 2.12
N GLY A 122 17.41 -18.87 3.20
CA GLY A 122 18.39 -19.58 4.01
C GLY A 122 18.14 -19.26 5.48
N GLU A 123 17.36 -20.13 6.12
CA GLU A 123 17.20 -20.23 7.57
C GLU A 123 18.47 -20.84 8.18
N ASP A 124 18.97 -20.28 9.28
CA ASP A 124 19.74 -21.01 10.28
C ASP A 124 19.21 -20.60 11.66
N GLU A 125 18.55 -21.55 12.33
CA GLU A 125 18.17 -21.51 13.73
C GLU A 125 19.38 -21.92 14.59
N GLU A 126 19.69 -21.19 15.66
CA GLU A 126 20.15 -21.81 16.91
C GLU A 126 19.67 -20.99 18.12
N GLU A 127 18.95 -21.69 19.01
CA GLU A 127 18.51 -21.23 20.32
C GLU A 127 19.65 -21.24 21.33
N GLY A 128 19.63 -20.30 22.28
CA GLY A 128 20.57 -20.24 23.40
C GLY A 128 19.99 -19.40 24.55
N ASP A 129 19.09 -20.04 25.30
CA ASP A 129 18.60 -19.66 26.63
C ASP A 129 19.73 -19.43 27.65
N THR A 130 19.67 -18.33 28.40
CA THR A 130 19.93 -18.29 29.86
C THR A 130 19.47 -16.95 30.40
N GLY A 131 18.49 -16.98 31.32
CA GLY A 131 17.93 -15.82 31.99
C GLY A 131 18.73 -15.29 33.19
N GLU A 132 18.29 -14.07 33.59
CA GLU A 132 18.16 -13.53 34.95
C GLU A 132 19.46 -13.26 35.76
N GLU A 133 19.75 -12.00 36.07
CA GLU A 133 19.30 -11.32 37.31
C GLU A 133 19.92 -9.91 37.45
N GLU A 134 19.30 -9.14 38.34
CA GLU A 134 19.30 -7.70 38.52
C GLU A 134 20.57 -7.09 39.12
N ALA A 135 20.77 -5.79 38.90
CA ALA A 135 21.49 -4.93 39.83
C ALA A 135 20.97 -3.49 39.75
N ASP A 136 20.04 -3.20 40.65
CA ASP A 136 19.71 -1.90 41.23
C ASP A 136 20.98 -1.13 41.62
N ILE A 137 21.09 0.15 41.25
CA ILE A 137 21.90 1.12 41.99
C ILE A 137 21.18 2.46 41.97
N SER A 138 20.50 2.75 43.08
CA SER A 138 19.93 4.02 43.46
C SER A 138 20.97 4.99 44.02
N GLU A 139 20.55 6.27 44.06
CA GLU A 139 20.99 7.38 44.93
C GLU A 139 22.35 8.04 44.67
N ASP A 140 22.57 9.33 44.89
CA ASP A 140 21.82 10.59 45.09
C ASP A 140 22.95 11.63 45.41
N PHE A 141 22.61 12.87 45.74
CA PHE A 141 23.42 13.99 46.25
C PHE A 141 24.03 14.90 45.16
N ALA A 142 23.71 16.21 45.10
CA ALA A 142 23.01 17.06 46.05
C ALA A 142 22.38 18.29 45.35
N GLU A 143 21.21 18.69 45.84
CA GLU A 143 20.68 20.05 45.78
C GLU A 143 21.44 21.02 46.72
N ASP A 144 21.04 22.29 46.67
CA ASP A 144 21.40 23.45 47.50
C ASP A 144 22.63 24.26 47.01
N ASN A 145 22.60 25.59 46.86
CA ASN A 145 21.60 26.56 47.30
C ASN A 145 21.86 27.95 46.65
N ASP A 146 20.80 28.78 46.63
CA ASP A 146 20.77 30.24 46.87
C ASP A 146 21.70 31.17 46.05
N GLN A 147 21.19 32.15 45.27
CA GLN A 147 20.69 33.51 45.64
C GLN A 147 21.35 34.46 44.59
N ASP A 148 20.84 35.59 44.10
CA ASP A 148 19.91 36.59 44.62
C ASP A 148 19.36 37.45 43.46
N ASP A 149 18.22 38.09 43.77
CA ASP A 149 17.54 39.19 43.09
C ASP A 149 18.41 40.38 42.60
N ILE A 150 17.98 40.99 41.48
CA ILE A 150 17.58 42.42 41.31
C ILE A 150 17.56 42.82 39.83
#